data_AF-A0A640UT94-F1
#
_entry.id   AF-A0A640UT94-F1
#
_cell.length_a   1.000
_cell.length_b   1.000
_cell.length_c   1.000
_cell.angle_alpha   90.00
_cell.angle_beta   90.00
_cell.angle_gamma   90.00
#
_symmetry.space_group_name_H-M   'P 1'
#
loop_
_entity.id
_entity.type
_entity.pdbx_description
1 polymer ?
#
loop_
_entity_poly.entity_id
_entity_poly.type
_entity_poly.pdbx_seq_one_letter_code
_entity_poly.pdbx_strand_id
1 'polypeptide(L)'
;MTYEHDEIVEQQADITGLLLHHVYAPLIEDQHVRGVLPAPPTTGAVRVVLGDKDEYAPDRLTAYEIPLRTGDELRTPHDVAALLRTVHTGTHIYPRDRVSTVMGMTLYTVDPATVDPASFTNDDWTFTLLRCLACPSTEEYPEARLCGFLLRAPDRIRLYLDTEESLPGITAADVHPGGALTALLAALPSLLDEDRLTTTDTDDPHCSRVVDLTDW
;
A
#
# COMPACT_ATOMS: atom_id res chain seq x y z
N MET A 1 10.59 -16.70 12.71
CA MET A 1 9.22 -16.49 12.20
C MET A 1 8.68 -15.12 12.55
N THR A 2 8.92 -14.55 13.74
CA THR A 2 8.54 -13.16 14.06
C THR A 2 9.41 -12.10 13.37
N TYR A 3 10.72 -12.31 13.28
CA TYR A 3 11.65 -11.36 12.64
C TYR A 3 11.39 -11.16 11.14
N GLU A 4 11.10 -12.22 10.39
CA GLU A 4 10.83 -12.12 8.93
C GLU A 4 9.48 -11.43 8.64
N HIS A 5 8.52 -11.55 9.54
CA HIS A 5 7.23 -10.87 9.39
C HIS A 5 7.37 -9.38 9.62
N ASP A 6 8.07 -8.99 10.68
CA ASP A 6 8.35 -7.58 11.00
C ASP A 6 9.15 -6.91 9.87
N GLU A 7 10.18 -7.57 9.33
CA GLU A 7 10.95 -7.08 8.18
C GLU A 7 10.07 -6.80 6.95
N ILE A 8 9.08 -7.64 6.68
CA ILE A 8 8.11 -7.46 5.60
C ILE A 8 7.17 -6.28 5.89
N VAL A 9 6.70 -6.15 7.13
CA VAL A 9 5.81 -5.07 7.57
C VAL A 9 6.51 -3.72 7.51
N GLU A 10 7.76 -3.63 7.96
CA GLU A 10 8.61 -2.45 7.84
C GLU A 10 8.79 -2.07 6.36
N GLN A 11 9.18 -3.04 5.52
CA GLN A 11 9.38 -2.80 4.10
C GLN A 11 8.09 -2.33 3.41
N GLN A 12 6.96 -2.89 3.79
CA GLN A 12 5.63 -2.52 3.32
C GLN A 12 5.28 -1.07 3.72
N ALA A 13 5.60 -0.66 4.94
CA ALA A 13 5.40 0.71 5.41
C ALA A 13 6.29 1.71 4.65
N ASP A 14 7.54 1.35 4.40
CA ASP A 14 8.48 2.17 3.60
C ASP A 14 8.03 2.35 2.15
N ILE A 15 7.52 1.27 1.52
CA ILE A 15 6.92 1.31 0.19
C ILE A 15 5.71 2.24 0.19
N THR A 16 4.82 2.08 1.17
CA THR A 16 3.64 2.94 1.34
C THR A 16 4.06 4.41 1.44
N GLY A 17 5.04 4.71 2.30
CA GLY A 17 5.56 6.06 2.50
C GLY A 17 6.14 6.70 1.22
N LEU A 18 6.81 5.92 0.36
CA LEU A 18 7.29 6.43 -0.94
C LEU A 18 6.12 6.70 -1.90
N LEU A 19 5.20 5.75 -2.01
CA LEU A 19 4.13 5.80 -3.00
C LEU A 19 3.03 6.80 -2.67
N LEU A 20 2.92 7.29 -1.43
CA LEU A 20 2.00 8.36 -1.04
C LEU A 20 2.12 9.61 -1.93
N HIS A 21 3.33 9.96 -2.37
CA HIS A 21 3.54 11.11 -3.26
C HIS A 21 2.82 10.96 -4.60
N HIS A 22 2.63 9.71 -5.04
CA HIS A 22 1.97 9.38 -6.30
C HIS A 22 0.44 9.30 -6.19
N VAL A 23 -0.14 9.59 -5.02
CA VAL A 23 -1.58 9.84 -4.88
C VAL A 23 -1.95 11.11 -5.63
N TYR A 24 -1.12 12.15 -5.54
CA TYR A 24 -1.36 13.45 -6.18
C TYR A 24 -0.55 13.65 -7.46
N ALA A 25 0.72 13.24 -7.48
CA ALA A 25 1.55 13.26 -8.68
C ALA A 25 1.36 11.96 -9.47
N PRO A 26 1.43 11.96 -10.81
CA PRO A 26 1.41 10.70 -11.55
C PRO A 26 2.66 9.87 -11.22
N LEU A 27 2.50 8.55 -11.18
CA LEU A 27 3.62 7.59 -11.12
C LEU A 27 4.25 7.42 -12.50
N ILE A 28 3.39 7.36 -13.52
CA ILE A 28 3.71 7.14 -14.93
C ILE A 28 2.59 7.77 -15.77
N GLU A 29 2.93 8.57 -16.77
CA GLU A 29 1.95 9.26 -17.63
C GLU A 29 0.84 9.98 -16.82
N ASP A 30 -0.42 9.55 -16.95
CA ASP A 30 -1.59 10.08 -16.22
C ASP A 30 -2.06 9.17 -15.08
N GLN A 31 -1.26 8.18 -14.71
CA GLN A 31 -1.64 7.12 -13.79
C GLN A 31 -1.12 7.41 -12.39
N HIS A 32 -2.02 7.30 -11.42
CA HIS A 32 -1.79 7.64 -10.02
C HIS A 32 -1.90 6.41 -9.15
N VAL A 33 -1.23 6.44 -8.00
CA VAL A 33 -1.41 5.43 -6.95
C VAL A 33 -2.76 5.70 -6.27
N ARG A 34 -3.67 4.74 -6.38
CA ARG A 34 -5.00 4.75 -5.73
C ARG A 34 -5.04 3.90 -4.48
N GLY A 35 -4.03 3.05 -4.29
CA GLY A 35 -3.85 2.27 -3.07
C GLY A 35 -2.53 1.51 -3.02
N VAL A 36 -2.11 1.18 -1.82
CA VAL A 36 -1.04 0.23 -1.51
C VAL A 36 -1.65 -0.75 -0.51
N LEU A 37 -1.70 -2.02 -0.84
CA LEU A 37 -2.35 -3.05 -0.03
C LEU A 37 -1.29 -4.05 0.44
N PRO A 38 -1.25 -4.40 1.73
CA PRO A 38 -0.39 -5.49 2.21
C PRO A 38 -0.89 -6.79 1.61
N ALA A 39 -0.08 -7.55 0.87
CA ALA A 39 -0.54 -8.85 0.39
C ALA A 39 -0.76 -9.81 1.57
N PRO A 40 -1.55 -10.89 1.39
CA PRO A 40 -1.67 -11.92 2.41
C PRO A 40 -0.28 -12.37 2.90
N PRO A 41 -0.08 -12.58 4.21
CA PRO A 41 1.26 -12.84 4.78
C PRO A 41 2.01 -13.99 4.12
N THR A 42 1.29 -14.97 3.59
CA THR A 42 1.85 -16.15 2.91
C THR A 42 2.49 -15.84 1.55
N THR A 43 2.20 -14.68 0.96
CA THR A 43 2.64 -14.33 -0.40
C THR A 43 3.96 -13.55 -0.39
N GLY A 44 4.29 -12.83 0.70
CA GLY A 44 5.52 -12.03 0.78
C GLY A 44 5.62 -11.01 -0.35
N ALA A 45 4.52 -10.29 -0.62
CA ALA A 45 4.37 -9.35 -1.73
C ALA A 45 3.70 -8.06 -1.25
N VAL A 46 3.80 -7.01 -2.07
CA VAL A 46 2.99 -5.80 -1.98
C VAL A 46 2.03 -5.76 -3.15
N ARG A 47 0.80 -5.29 -2.95
CA ARG A 47 -0.09 -4.94 -4.06
C ARG A 47 -0.18 -3.43 -4.18
N VAL A 48 0.04 -2.90 -5.37
CA VAL A 48 -0.12 -1.46 -5.65
C VAL A 48 -1.23 -1.28 -6.66
N VAL A 49 -2.18 -0.41 -6.32
CA VAL A 49 -3.36 -0.12 -7.12
C VAL A 49 -3.13 1.18 -7.87
N LEU A 50 -3.25 1.13 -9.20
CA LEU A 50 -3.14 2.25 -10.10
C LEU A 50 -4.48 2.58 -10.76
N GLY A 51 -4.65 3.84 -11.13
CA GLY A 51 -5.76 4.35 -11.92
C GLY A 51 -5.68 5.86 -12.11
N ASP A 52 -6.66 6.43 -12.79
CA ASP A 52 -6.74 7.87 -13.02
C ASP A 52 -6.91 8.65 -11.70
N LYS A 53 -6.53 9.93 -11.70
CA LYS A 53 -6.50 10.79 -10.50
C LYS A 53 -7.80 10.85 -9.69
N ASP A 54 -8.95 10.65 -10.31
CA ASP A 54 -10.27 10.70 -9.63
C ASP A 54 -11.05 9.40 -9.81
N GLU A 55 -10.37 8.30 -10.15
CA GLU A 55 -11.00 6.98 -10.27
C GLU A 55 -11.07 6.27 -8.93
N TYR A 56 -12.22 5.67 -8.63
CA TYR A 56 -12.50 4.96 -7.38
C TYR A 56 -13.22 3.63 -7.62
N ALA A 57 -13.78 3.42 -8.82
CA ALA A 57 -14.52 2.22 -9.17
C ALA A 57 -13.56 1.03 -9.30
N PRO A 58 -13.71 -0.05 -8.49
CA PRO A 58 -12.74 -1.15 -8.48
C PRO A 58 -12.52 -1.80 -9.84
N ASP A 59 -13.56 -1.93 -10.67
CA ASP A 59 -13.49 -2.53 -12.00
C ASP A 59 -12.69 -1.69 -13.02
N ARG A 60 -12.35 -0.45 -12.67
CA ARG A 60 -11.51 0.46 -13.46
C ARG A 60 -10.13 0.67 -12.87
N LEU A 61 -9.87 0.10 -11.69
CA LEU A 61 -8.57 0.12 -11.05
C LEU A 61 -7.80 -1.16 -11.41
N THR A 62 -6.48 -1.02 -11.50
CA THR A 62 -5.57 -2.13 -11.76
C THR A 62 -4.64 -2.33 -10.58
N ALA A 63 -4.65 -3.52 -10.00
CA ALA A 63 -3.72 -3.92 -8.95
C ALA A 63 -2.54 -4.70 -9.54
N TYR A 64 -1.34 -4.41 -9.06
CA TYR A 64 -0.11 -5.13 -9.38
C TYR A 64 0.43 -5.77 -8.11
N GLU A 65 0.55 -7.10 -8.10
CA GLU A 65 1.22 -7.84 -7.04
C GLU A 65 2.70 -8.00 -7.38
N ILE A 66 3.55 -7.41 -6.55
CA ILE A 66 5.00 -7.38 -6.72
C ILE A 66 5.61 -8.13 -5.53
N PRO A 67 6.36 -9.22 -5.76
CA PRO A 67 7.07 -9.91 -4.69
C PRO A 67 7.99 -8.93 -3.92
N LEU A 68 8.04 -9.02 -2.61
CA LEU A 68 8.94 -8.18 -1.81
C LEU A 68 10.35 -8.74 -1.78
N ARG A 69 10.52 -10.05 -1.92
CA ARG A 69 11.85 -10.68 -1.93
C ARG A 69 12.40 -10.86 -3.35
N THR A 70 13.71 -10.65 -3.47
CA THR A 70 14.53 -11.02 -4.63
C THR A 70 15.70 -11.87 -4.12
N GLY A 71 15.53 -13.20 -4.11
CA GLY A 71 16.45 -14.08 -3.40
C GLY A 71 16.40 -13.81 -1.89
N ASP A 72 17.54 -13.50 -1.30
CA ASP A 72 17.66 -13.22 0.14
C ASP A 72 17.44 -11.74 0.50
N GLU A 73 17.35 -10.84 -0.50
CA GLU A 73 17.20 -9.40 -0.30
C GLU A 73 15.74 -8.95 -0.42
N LEU A 74 15.39 -7.88 0.31
CA LEU A 74 14.13 -7.17 0.14
C LEU A 74 14.23 -6.10 -0.94
N ARG A 75 13.16 -5.97 -1.72
CA ARG A 75 12.99 -4.87 -2.67
C ARG A 75 12.78 -3.58 -1.94
N THR A 76 13.53 -2.59 -2.36
CA THR A 76 13.38 -1.23 -1.88
C THR A 76 12.06 -0.62 -2.40
N PRO A 77 11.58 0.46 -1.78
CA PRO A 77 10.46 1.23 -2.32
C PRO A 77 10.65 1.67 -3.78
N HIS A 78 11.89 1.96 -4.15
CA HIS A 78 12.28 2.39 -5.49
C HIS A 78 12.23 1.26 -6.51
N ASP A 79 12.61 0.04 -6.14
CA ASP A 79 12.47 -1.13 -7.01
C ASP A 79 11.01 -1.39 -7.37
N VAL A 80 10.10 -1.24 -6.40
CA VAL A 80 8.66 -1.36 -6.62
C VAL A 80 8.16 -0.29 -7.57
N ALA A 81 8.54 0.99 -7.38
CA ALA A 81 8.15 2.08 -8.27
C ALA A 81 8.70 1.87 -9.71
N ALA A 82 9.94 1.41 -9.84
CA ALA A 82 10.56 1.12 -11.14
C ALA A 82 9.86 -0.02 -11.88
N LEU A 83 9.51 -1.10 -11.17
CA LEU A 83 8.73 -2.20 -11.74
C LEU A 83 7.36 -1.73 -12.20
N LEU A 84 6.65 -0.94 -11.38
CA LEU A 84 5.33 -0.39 -11.72
C LEU A 84 5.37 0.45 -13.00
N ARG A 85 6.37 1.34 -13.13
CA ARG A 85 6.57 2.15 -14.33
C ARG A 85 6.76 1.27 -15.57
N THR A 86 7.51 0.17 -15.48
CA THR A 86 7.69 -0.76 -16.60
C THR A 86 6.42 -1.55 -16.92
N VAL A 87 5.80 -2.19 -15.93
CA VAL A 87 4.65 -3.07 -16.16
C VAL A 87 3.38 -2.32 -16.57
N HIS A 88 3.34 -1.01 -16.32
CA HIS A 88 2.23 -0.17 -16.74
C HIS A 88 2.48 0.52 -18.09
N THR A 89 3.72 0.56 -18.59
CA THR A 89 4.02 1.12 -19.91
C THR A 89 3.98 0.08 -21.02
N GLY A 90 3.26 0.39 -22.09
CA GLY A 90 3.18 -0.47 -23.28
C GLY A 90 2.16 -1.60 -23.18
N THR A 91 2.07 -2.41 -24.24
CA THR A 91 1.13 -3.55 -24.29
C THR A 91 1.81 -4.81 -23.78
N HIS A 92 1.50 -5.19 -22.55
CA HIS A 92 1.98 -6.43 -21.94
C HIS A 92 0.97 -7.57 -22.16
N ILE A 93 1.45 -8.69 -22.69
CA ILE A 93 0.64 -9.93 -22.77
C ILE A 93 0.94 -10.74 -21.52
N TYR A 94 0.01 -10.71 -20.56
CA TYR A 94 0.12 -11.52 -19.35
C TYR A 94 -0.39 -12.94 -19.60
N PRO A 95 0.35 -13.97 -19.17
CA PRO A 95 -0.17 -15.32 -19.06
C PRO A 95 -1.44 -15.35 -18.20
N ARG A 96 -2.40 -16.22 -18.54
CA ARG A 96 -3.71 -16.27 -17.86
C ARG A 96 -3.59 -16.56 -16.36
N ASP A 97 -2.57 -17.32 -15.96
CA ASP A 97 -2.24 -17.64 -14.57
C ASP A 97 -1.64 -16.47 -13.79
N ARG A 98 -1.25 -15.38 -14.47
CA ARG A 98 -0.76 -14.12 -13.87
C ARG A 98 -1.84 -13.04 -13.80
N VAL A 99 -3.07 -13.35 -14.21
CA VAL A 99 -4.21 -12.42 -14.17
C VAL A 99 -5.31 -13.01 -13.30
N SER A 100 -5.73 -12.27 -12.29
CA SER A 100 -6.82 -12.64 -11.39
C SER A 100 -7.63 -11.41 -10.97
N THR A 101 -8.35 -11.49 -9.85
CA THR A 101 -9.17 -10.39 -9.34
C THR A 101 -8.99 -10.30 -7.83
N VAL A 102 -8.92 -9.08 -7.30
CA VAL A 102 -8.90 -8.80 -5.85
C VAL A 102 -9.81 -7.61 -5.55
N MET A 103 -10.75 -7.76 -4.62
CA MET A 103 -11.70 -6.69 -4.25
C MET A 103 -12.38 -6.01 -5.46
N GLY A 104 -12.69 -6.79 -6.51
CA GLY A 104 -13.28 -6.28 -7.76
C GLY A 104 -12.31 -5.65 -8.76
N MET A 105 -11.03 -5.51 -8.42
CA MET A 105 -9.96 -4.97 -9.28
C MET A 105 -9.28 -6.07 -10.08
N THR A 106 -8.85 -5.77 -11.29
CA THR A 106 -7.97 -6.68 -12.06
C THR A 106 -6.63 -6.76 -11.36
N LEU A 107 -6.14 -7.98 -11.06
CA LEU A 107 -4.86 -8.21 -10.40
C LEU A 107 -3.86 -8.84 -11.37
N TYR A 108 -2.74 -8.17 -11.59
CA TYR A 108 -1.59 -8.70 -12.32
C TYR A 108 -0.47 -9.11 -11.36
N THR A 109 -0.08 -10.38 -11.37
CA THR A 109 1.11 -10.84 -10.64
C THR A 109 2.35 -10.58 -11.49
N VAL A 110 3.21 -9.68 -11.03
CA VAL A 110 4.45 -9.30 -11.71
C VAL A 110 5.48 -10.40 -11.53
N ASP A 111 6.08 -10.84 -12.64
CA ASP A 111 7.27 -11.70 -12.63
C ASP A 111 8.53 -10.84 -12.87
N PRO A 112 9.26 -10.48 -11.81
CA PRO A 112 10.40 -9.57 -11.89
C PRO A 112 11.56 -10.12 -12.71
N ALA A 113 11.66 -11.44 -12.88
CA ALA A 113 12.68 -12.05 -13.73
C ALA A 113 12.44 -11.81 -15.23
N THR A 114 11.24 -11.37 -15.59
CA THR A 114 10.81 -11.13 -16.98
C THR A 114 10.68 -9.65 -17.32
N VAL A 115 10.91 -8.77 -16.34
CA VAL A 115 10.70 -7.32 -16.46
C VAL A 115 12.03 -6.62 -16.19
N ASP A 116 12.45 -5.76 -17.11
CA ASP A 116 13.58 -4.85 -16.88
C ASP A 116 13.05 -3.59 -16.16
N PRO A 117 13.40 -3.34 -14.89
CA PRO A 117 12.88 -2.21 -14.14
C PRO A 117 13.27 -0.88 -14.80
N ALA A 118 12.35 0.10 -14.76
CA ALA A 118 12.63 1.42 -15.30
C ALA A 118 13.88 2.02 -14.64
N SER A 119 14.78 2.59 -15.44
CA SER A 119 15.99 3.22 -14.92
C SER A 119 15.65 4.38 -14.00
N PHE A 120 16.41 4.50 -12.92
CA PHE A 120 16.27 5.59 -11.97
C PHE A 120 16.68 6.92 -12.59
N THR A 121 15.81 7.92 -12.53
CA THR A 121 16.05 9.23 -13.13
C THR A 121 16.78 10.17 -12.16
N ASN A 122 17.32 11.29 -12.66
CA ASN A 122 17.88 12.33 -11.79
C ASN A 122 16.82 12.94 -10.87
N ASP A 123 15.57 13.00 -11.31
CA ASP A 123 14.46 13.52 -10.52
C ASP A 123 14.14 12.57 -9.36
N ASP A 124 14.18 11.24 -9.60
CA ASP A 124 14.02 10.24 -8.55
C ASP A 124 15.13 10.34 -7.48
N TRP A 125 16.39 10.53 -7.91
CA TRP A 125 17.53 10.76 -7.01
C TRP A 125 17.35 12.05 -6.19
N THR A 126 16.96 13.14 -6.85
CA THR A 126 16.74 14.43 -6.20
C THR A 126 15.62 14.33 -5.16
N PHE A 127 14.50 13.71 -5.52
CA PHE A 127 13.40 13.48 -4.61
C PHE A 127 13.82 12.64 -3.40
N THR A 128 14.56 11.56 -3.63
CA THR A 128 15.06 10.68 -2.56
C THR A 128 15.97 11.44 -1.59
N LEU A 129 16.92 12.21 -2.12
CA LEU A 129 17.81 13.04 -1.31
C LEU A 129 17.02 14.04 -0.45
N LEU A 130 16.08 14.77 -1.06
CA LEU A 130 15.28 15.77 -0.36
C LEU A 130 14.37 15.13 0.69
N ARG A 131 13.76 13.97 0.40
CA ARG A 131 12.92 13.23 1.34
C ARG A 131 13.73 12.79 2.55
N CYS A 132 14.89 12.20 2.36
CA CYS A 132 15.75 11.76 3.47
C CYS A 132 16.19 12.92 4.37
N LEU A 133 16.37 14.12 3.83
CA LEU A 133 16.74 15.31 4.59
C LEU A 133 15.54 15.96 5.30
N ALA A 134 14.35 15.93 4.70
CA ALA A 134 13.14 16.55 5.25
C ALA A 134 12.40 15.65 6.25
N CYS A 135 12.47 14.33 6.05
CA CYS A 135 11.80 13.30 6.84
C CYS A 135 12.82 12.20 7.15
N PRO A 136 13.73 12.43 8.12
CA PRO A 136 14.73 11.42 8.48
C PRO A 136 14.03 10.20 9.08
N SER A 137 14.51 9.00 8.71
CA SER A 137 14.06 7.76 9.32
C SER A 137 14.29 7.82 10.84
N THR A 138 13.23 7.59 11.62
CA THR A 138 13.30 7.46 13.07
C THR A 138 13.46 5.99 13.44
N GLU A 139 14.23 5.69 14.49
CA GLU A 139 14.32 4.32 15.01
C GLU A 139 13.02 3.89 15.70
N GLU A 140 12.20 4.85 16.15
CA GLU A 140 10.88 4.62 16.72
C GLU A 140 9.80 4.77 15.64
N TYR A 141 9.00 3.73 15.46
CA TYR A 141 7.81 3.76 14.61
C TYR A 141 6.59 4.26 15.42
N PRO A 142 5.56 4.84 14.75
CA PRO A 142 4.30 5.15 15.41
C PRO A 142 3.63 3.88 15.95
N GLU A 143 2.87 4.01 17.05
CA GLU A 143 2.08 2.92 17.66
C GLU A 143 1.16 2.21 16.65
N ALA A 144 0.68 2.94 15.64
CA ALA A 144 -0.03 2.41 14.47
C ALA A 144 0.78 2.71 13.20
N ARG A 145 1.49 1.70 12.69
CA ARG A 145 2.32 1.79 11.49
C ARG A 145 1.45 1.66 10.23
N LEU A 146 1.52 2.64 9.32
CA LEU A 146 0.76 2.61 8.06
C LEU A 146 1.41 1.66 7.04
N CYS A 147 0.82 0.49 6.87
CA CYS A 147 1.25 -0.54 5.91
C CYS A 147 0.54 -0.42 4.56
N GLY A 148 -0.47 0.43 4.44
CA GLY A 148 -1.18 0.60 3.18
C GLY A 148 -2.37 1.51 3.29
N PHE A 149 -2.98 1.78 2.14
CA PHE A 149 -4.25 2.48 2.03
C PHE A 149 -4.98 2.09 0.75
N LEU A 150 -6.29 2.37 0.70
CA LEU A 150 -7.09 2.30 -0.52
C LEU A 150 -8.07 3.46 -0.56
N LEU A 151 -8.01 4.26 -1.62
CA LEU A 151 -9.01 5.29 -1.91
C LEU A 151 -10.27 4.60 -2.44
N ARG A 152 -11.37 4.67 -1.69
CA ARG A 152 -12.63 3.99 -2.03
C ARG A 152 -13.71 4.95 -2.56
N ALA A 153 -13.62 6.22 -2.17
CA ALA A 153 -14.47 7.31 -2.65
C ALA A 153 -13.74 8.65 -2.46
N PRO A 154 -14.24 9.77 -3.03
CA PRO A 154 -13.64 11.09 -2.86
C PRO A 154 -13.42 11.49 -1.40
N ASP A 155 -14.31 11.05 -0.53
CA ASP A 155 -14.31 11.30 0.91
C ASP A 155 -14.11 10.02 1.71
N ARG A 156 -13.62 8.91 1.13
CA ARG A 156 -13.48 7.66 1.88
C ARG A 156 -12.17 6.97 1.57
N ILE A 157 -11.38 6.74 2.62
CA ILE A 157 -10.12 6.02 2.55
C ILE A 157 -10.15 4.87 3.55
N ARG A 158 -9.66 3.70 3.13
CA ARG A 158 -9.32 2.59 4.00
C ARG A 158 -7.83 2.67 4.30
N LEU A 159 -7.45 2.69 5.57
CA LEU A 159 -6.07 2.61 6.03
C LEU A 159 -5.79 1.16 6.42
N TYR A 160 -4.59 0.65 6.15
CA TYR A 160 -4.12 -0.65 6.60
C TYR A 160 -2.99 -0.42 7.61
N LEU A 161 -3.24 -0.79 8.86
CA LEU A 161 -2.41 -0.43 9.99
C LEU A 161 -1.92 -1.69 10.69
N ASP A 162 -0.63 -1.70 11.01
CA ASP A 162 -0.02 -2.65 11.92
C ASP A 162 0.13 -1.99 13.30
N THR A 163 -0.21 -2.73 14.35
CA THR A 163 -0.31 -2.22 15.73
C THR A 163 0.37 -3.20 16.68
N GLU A 164 1.31 -2.71 17.49
CA GLU A 164 2.12 -3.57 18.37
C GLU A 164 1.31 -4.33 19.43
N GLU A 165 0.21 -3.76 19.92
CA GLU A 165 -0.54 -4.27 21.08
C GLU A 165 -1.74 -5.17 20.73
N SER A 166 -2.12 -5.25 19.46
CA SER A 166 -3.33 -5.97 19.02
C SER A 166 -3.06 -7.42 18.60
N LEU A 167 -4.13 -8.19 18.40
CA LEU A 167 -4.06 -9.53 17.79
C LEU A 167 -3.20 -9.50 16.50
N PRO A 168 -2.39 -10.54 16.24
CA PRO A 168 -1.48 -10.53 15.09
C PRO A 168 -2.23 -10.34 13.76
N GLY A 169 -1.77 -9.37 12.97
CA GLY A 169 -2.26 -9.10 11.62
C GLY A 169 -2.70 -7.65 11.40
N ILE A 170 -2.85 -7.31 10.12
CA ILE A 170 -3.22 -5.95 9.69
C ILE A 170 -4.66 -5.62 10.10
N THR A 171 -4.83 -4.48 10.76
CA THR A 171 -6.13 -3.86 11.05
C THR A 171 -6.44 -2.82 9.98
N ALA A 172 -7.58 -2.95 9.31
CA ALA A 172 -8.06 -1.92 8.41
C ALA A 172 -8.93 -0.89 9.16
N ALA A 173 -8.82 0.39 8.82
CA ALA A 173 -9.64 1.45 9.37
C ALA A 173 -10.24 2.31 8.26
N ASP A 174 -11.57 2.40 8.22
CA ASP A 174 -12.29 3.22 7.25
C ASP A 174 -12.51 4.62 7.83
N VAL A 175 -12.00 5.67 7.16
CA VAL A 175 -12.06 7.06 7.65
C VAL A 175 -12.50 8.03 6.54
N HIS A 176 -13.03 9.19 6.93
CA HIS A 176 -13.20 10.33 6.03
C HIS A 176 -11.92 11.21 6.03
N PRO A 177 -11.33 11.52 4.86
CA PRO A 177 -10.24 12.49 4.75
C PRO A 177 -10.84 13.90 4.82
N GLY A 178 -11.17 14.35 6.03
CA GLY A 178 -11.72 15.68 6.30
C GLY A 178 -12.22 15.80 7.74
N GLY A 179 -12.08 16.99 8.36
CA GLY A 179 -12.52 17.22 9.74
C GLY A 179 -11.36 17.37 10.73
N ALA A 180 -11.53 16.84 11.95
CA ALA A 180 -10.57 16.97 13.05
C ALA A 180 -9.41 15.96 12.92
N LEU A 181 -8.66 16.02 11.82
CA LEU A 181 -7.58 15.07 11.48
C LEU A 181 -6.60 14.87 12.64
N THR A 182 -6.22 15.94 13.34
CA THR A 182 -5.32 15.84 14.50
C THR A 182 -5.92 15.06 15.67
N ALA A 183 -7.23 15.18 15.91
CA ALA A 183 -7.93 14.42 16.94
C ALA A 183 -8.08 12.95 16.54
N LEU A 184 -8.38 12.68 15.27
CA LEU A 184 -8.40 11.32 14.73
C LEU A 184 -7.02 10.66 14.90
N LEU A 185 -5.94 11.30 14.44
CA LEU A 185 -4.59 10.76 14.54
C LEU A 185 -4.17 10.49 15.99
N ALA A 186 -4.56 11.35 16.93
CA ALA A 186 -4.26 11.18 18.35
C ALA A 186 -5.08 10.05 19.01
N ALA A 187 -6.32 9.81 18.55
CA ALA A 187 -7.20 8.78 19.10
C ALA A 187 -7.05 7.43 18.38
N LEU A 188 -6.45 7.42 17.18
CA LEU A 188 -6.44 6.26 16.28
C LEU A 188 -5.95 4.98 16.97
N PRO A 189 -4.80 4.95 17.68
CA PRO A 189 -4.36 3.72 18.35
C PRO A 189 -5.42 3.13 19.28
N SER A 190 -6.05 3.98 20.12
CA SER A 190 -7.11 3.55 21.04
C SER A 190 -8.36 3.06 20.30
N LEU A 191 -8.73 3.69 19.19
CA LEU A 191 -9.91 3.33 18.41
C LEU A 191 -9.76 1.99 17.68
N LEU A 192 -8.54 1.63 17.28
CA LEU A 192 -8.26 0.36 16.61
C LEU A 192 -8.54 -0.85 17.53
N ASP A 193 -8.43 -0.67 18.86
CA ASP A 193 -8.68 -1.71 19.85
C ASP A 193 -10.12 -1.73 20.39
N GLU A 194 -10.99 -0.83 19.92
CA GLU A 194 -12.39 -0.83 20.32
C GLU A 194 -13.19 -1.94 19.60
N ASP A 195 -13.45 -3.04 20.32
CA ASP A 195 -14.26 -4.16 19.84
C ASP A 195 -15.64 -3.75 19.28
N ARG A 196 -16.21 -2.64 19.78
CA ARG A 196 -17.52 -2.14 19.33
C ARG A 196 -17.50 -1.55 17.93
N LEU A 197 -16.34 -1.07 17.49
CA LEU A 197 -16.13 -0.50 16.16
C LEU A 197 -15.63 -1.57 15.18
N THR A 198 -15.27 -2.74 15.70
CA THR A 198 -14.69 -3.83 14.92
C THR A 198 -15.76 -4.66 14.22
N THR A 199 -15.54 -4.87 12.92
CA THR A 199 -16.31 -5.78 12.08
C THR A 199 -15.38 -6.78 11.40
N THR A 200 -15.89 -7.98 11.13
CA THR A 200 -15.18 -8.95 10.29
C THR A 200 -15.58 -8.70 8.85
N ASP A 201 -14.65 -8.20 8.05
CA ASP A 201 -14.81 -8.08 6.60
C ASP A 201 -14.25 -9.35 5.94
N THR A 202 -15.13 -10.22 5.45
CA THR A 202 -14.73 -11.47 4.79
C THR A 202 -14.24 -11.23 3.36
N ASP A 203 -14.47 -10.04 2.81
CA ASP A 203 -14.24 -9.73 1.40
C ASP A 203 -12.89 -9.00 1.17
N ASP A 204 -12.27 -8.50 2.23
CA ASP A 204 -10.93 -7.88 2.19
C ASP A 204 -9.84 -8.88 2.62
N PRO A 205 -9.05 -9.44 1.68
CA PRO A 205 -7.99 -10.40 2.01
C PRO A 205 -6.74 -9.76 2.62
N HIS A 206 -6.72 -8.43 2.79
CA HIS A 206 -5.55 -7.65 3.22
C HIS A 206 -5.54 -7.34 4.71
N CYS A 207 -6.62 -7.61 5.43
CA CYS A 207 -6.75 -7.35 6.85
C CYS A 207 -7.40 -8.52 7.61
N SER A 208 -7.11 -8.63 8.90
CA SER A 208 -7.77 -9.58 9.79
C SER A 208 -9.09 -9.04 10.36
N ARG A 209 -9.20 -7.71 10.45
CA ARG A 209 -10.37 -6.99 10.96
C ARG A 209 -10.49 -5.60 10.32
N VAL A 210 -11.70 -5.06 10.32
CA VAL A 210 -12.01 -3.70 9.86
C VAL A 210 -12.67 -2.91 10.98
N VAL A 211 -12.21 -1.68 11.19
CA VAL A 211 -12.80 -0.70 12.09
C VAL A 211 -13.47 0.39 11.25
N ASP A 212 -14.75 0.67 11.49
CA ASP A 212 -15.44 1.77 10.81
C ASP A 212 -15.38 3.04 11.67
N LEU A 213 -14.59 4.01 11.22
CA LEU A 213 -14.40 5.33 11.84
C LEU A 213 -15.00 6.44 10.97
N THR A 214 -15.95 6.11 10.08
CA THR A 214 -16.55 7.11 9.18
C THR A 214 -17.53 8.05 9.88
N ASP A 215 -17.99 7.70 11.08
CA ASP A 215 -18.84 8.58 11.90
C ASP A 215 -18.07 9.33 13.01
N TRP A 216 -16.72 9.30 13.00
CA TRP A 216 -15.86 9.94 14.02
C TRP A 216 -15.73 11.46 13.90
#